data_AF-A0A2W0C855-F1
#
_entry.id   AF-A0A2W0C855-F1
#
_cell.length_a   1.000
_cell.length_b   1.000
_cell.length_c   1.000
_cell.angle_alpha   90.00
_cell.angle_beta   90.00
_cell.angle_gamma   90.00
#
_symmetry.space_group_name_H-M   'P 1'
#
loop_
_entity.id
_entity.type
_entity.pdbx_description
1 polymer ?
#
loop_
_entity_poly.entity_id
_entity_poly.type
_entity_poly.pdbx_seq_one_letter_code
_entity_poly.pdbx_strand_id
1 'polypeptide(L)'
;MKFEDKRYYHKECCHEKYLKEKAFKANERLEMDSLAATIAKVHKLKTVSTIPNTFYPYIQELRNDSVLFGRVNKRYKQGITYRTIENTYQYCSEKIEWAKGNKEFKNLMSELRYCFAIVKNNIENCLRDENKISKQKAETEILMNHVDSMRDVNKAINNAQNKKLKENERILDITTLFD
;
A
#
# COMPACT_ATOMS: atom_id res chain seq x y z
N MET A 1 33.09 -27.79 -9.17
CA MET A 1 33.12 -26.66 -10.13
C MET A 1 33.13 -25.35 -9.36
N LYS A 2 34.26 -24.63 -9.35
CA LYS A 2 34.32 -23.26 -8.81
C LYS A 2 33.88 -22.32 -9.94
N PHE A 3 32.77 -21.62 -9.76
CA PHE A 3 32.38 -20.54 -10.67
C PHE A 3 33.25 -19.33 -10.36
N GLU A 4 34.29 -19.11 -11.17
CA GLU A 4 35.06 -17.87 -11.09
C GLU A 4 34.25 -16.73 -11.71
N ASP A 5 33.86 -15.78 -10.86
CA ASP A 5 33.10 -14.58 -11.24
C ASP A 5 34.00 -13.65 -12.08
N LYS A 6 33.88 -13.73 -13.41
CA LYS A 6 34.70 -12.99 -14.40
C LYS A 6 34.37 -11.48 -14.51
N ARG A 7 33.77 -10.87 -13.49
CA ARG A 7 33.28 -9.49 -13.56
C ARG A 7 34.27 -8.54 -12.89
N TYR A 8 34.66 -7.49 -13.60
CA TYR A 8 35.58 -6.44 -13.15
C TYR A 8 34.90 -5.51 -12.12
N TYR A 9 34.83 -5.91 -10.85
CA TYR A 9 34.44 -5.00 -9.77
C TYR A 9 35.29 -5.25 -8.52
N HIS A 10 35.58 -4.19 -7.74
CA HIS A 10 36.31 -4.32 -6.48
C HIS A 10 35.51 -5.19 -5.51
N LYS A 11 35.98 -6.43 -5.28
CA LYS A 11 35.25 -7.49 -4.57
C LYS A 11 34.84 -7.08 -3.14
N GLU A 12 35.62 -6.21 -2.50
CA GLU A 12 35.43 -5.79 -1.10
C GLU A 12 34.51 -4.57 -0.93
N CYS A 13 34.35 -3.70 -1.96
CA CYS A 13 33.57 -2.46 -1.83
C CYS A 13 32.39 -2.36 -2.83
N CYS A 14 32.49 -3.03 -3.97
CA CYS A 14 31.51 -2.95 -5.06
C CYS A 14 30.53 -4.13 -5.09
N HIS A 15 30.83 -5.24 -4.42
CA HIS A 15 29.96 -6.43 -4.41
C HIS A 15 28.61 -6.16 -3.74
N GLU A 16 28.61 -5.54 -2.55
CA GLU A 16 27.36 -5.20 -1.85
C GLU A 16 26.52 -4.20 -2.63
N LYS A 17 27.14 -3.20 -3.26
CA LYS A 17 26.44 -2.22 -4.11
C LYS A 17 25.79 -2.91 -5.30
N TYR A 18 26.51 -3.85 -5.93
CA TYR A 18 25.97 -4.67 -7.01
C TYR A 18 24.80 -5.56 -6.55
N LEU A 19 24.90 -6.22 -5.39
CA LEU A 19 23.80 -7.04 -4.85
C LEU A 19 22.56 -6.19 -4.56
N LYS A 20 22.74 -5.00 -3.95
CA LYS A 20 21.65 -4.04 -3.70
C LYS A 20 21.01 -3.57 -5.00
N GLU A 21 21.81 -3.22 -6.01
CA GLU A 21 21.30 -2.78 -7.31
C GLU A 21 20.57 -3.91 -8.05
N LYS A 22 21.08 -5.14 -7.97
CA LYS A 22 20.44 -6.33 -8.55
C LYS A 22 19.08 -6.58 -7.91
N ALA A 23 19.00 -6.55 -6.58
CA ALA A 23 17.75 -6.72 -5.84
C ALA A 23 16.76 -5.59 -6.18
N PHE A 24 17.23 -4.35 -6.23
CA PHE A 24 16.41 -3.20 -6.62
C PHE A 24 15.85 -3.33 -8.04
N LYS A 25 16.66 -3.73 -9.02
CA LYS A 25 16.20 -3.97 -10.40
C LYS A 25 15.21 -5.14 -10.50
N ALA A 26 15.39 -6.18 -9.69
CA ALA A 26 14.45 -7.30 -9.64
C ALA A 26 13.09 -6.85 -9.11
N ASN A 27 13.07 -6.08 -8.02
CA ASN A 27 11.84 -5.53 -7.46
C ASN A 27 11.14 -4.58 -8.44
N GLU A 28 11.90 -3.67 -9.08
CA GLU A 28 11.35 -2.76 -10.10
C GLU A 28 10.69 -3.49 -11.26
N ARG A 29 11.24 -4.65 -11.65
CA ARG A 29 10.64 -5.48 -12.70
C ARG A 29 9.32 -6.10 -12.23
N LEU A 30 9.30 -6.64 -11.01
CA LEU A 30 8.07 -7.20 -10.43
C LEU A 30 6.97 -6.15 -10.30
N GLU A 31 7.30 -4.95 -9.84
CA GLU A 31 6.32 -3.86 -9.74
C GLU A 31 5.84 -3.39 -11.11
N MET A 32 6.71 -3.32 -12.12
CA MET A 32 6.30 -3.01 -13.50
C MET A 32 5.38 -4.08 -14.08
N ASP A 33 5.68 -5.36 -13.85
CA ASP A 33 4.85 -6.48 -14.31
C ASP A 33 3.45 -6.43 -13.64
N SER A 34 3.39 -6.12 -12.35
CA SER A 34 2.13 -5.91 -11.61
C SER A 34 1.33 -4.74 -12.16
N LEU A 35 1.99 -3.59 -12.36
CA LEU A 35 1.39 -2.41 -12.95
C LEU A 35 0.81 -2.71 -14.35
N ALA A 36 1.55 -3.44 -15.18
CA ALA A 36 1.10 -3.79 -16.53
C ALA A 36 -0.13 -4.72 -16.50
N ALA A 37 -0.19 -5.65 -15.54
CA ALA A 37 -1.38 -6.47 -15.30
C ALA A 37 -2.58 -5.63 -14.83
N THR A 38 -2.37 -4.67 -13.93
CA THR A 38 -3.41 -3.74 -13.46
C THR A 38 -3.94 -2.86 -14.59
N ILE A 39 -3.05 -2.31 -15.44
CA ILE A 39 -3.45 -1.53 -16.62
C ILE A 39 -4.30 -2.40 -17.56
N ALA A 40 -3.85 -3.62 -17.86
CA ALA A 40 -4.62 -4.53 -18.71
C ALA A 40 -6.01 -4.81 -18.14
N LYS A 41 -6.12 -5.01 -16.82
CA LYS A 41 -7.40 -5.23 -16.13
C LYS A 41 -8.32 -4.01 -16.20
N VAL A 42 -7.82 -2.82 -15.83
CA VAL A 42 -8.61 -1.58 -15.83
C VAL A 42 -9.09 -1.23 -17.24
N HIS A 43 -8.24 -1.44 -18.24
CA HIS A 43 -8.58 -1.20 -19.64
C HIS A 43 -9.35 -2.36 -20.30
N LYS A 44 -9.64 -3.45 -19.57
CA LYS A 44 -10.33 -4.64 -20.10
C LYS A 44 -9.63 -5.23 -21.34
N LEU A 45 -8.29 -5.21 -21.36
CA LEU A 45 -7.48 -5.78 -22.43
C LEU A 45 -7.39 -7.30 -22.27
N LYS A 46 -7.30 -8.02 -23.40
CA LYS A 46 -7.20 -9.49 -23.38
C LYS A 46 -5.93 -9.98 -22.69
N THR A 47 -4.82 -9.30 -22.92
CA THR A 47 -3.51 -9.66 -22.36
C THR A 47 -2.65 -8.41 -22.16
N VAL A 48 -1.63 -8.52 -21.30
CA VAL A 48 -0.62 -7.46 -21.09
C VAL A 48 0.10 -7.11 -22.39
N SER A 49 0.32 -8.08 -23.28
CA SER A 49 0.94 -7.89 -24.60
C SER A 49 0.12 -6.99 -25.55
N THR A 50 -1.14 -6.70 -25.22
CA THR A 50 -1.99 -5.78 -25.99
C THR A 50 -1.61 -4.31 -25.72
N ILE A 51 -0.88 -4.04 -24.63
CA ILE A 51 -0.37 -2.71 -24.31
C ILE A 51 0.73 -2.36 -25.32
N PRO A 52 0.60 -1.26 -26.09
CA PRO A 52 1.62 -0.86 -27.04
C PRO A 52 2.96 -0.61 -26.35
N ASN A 53 4.06 -1.12 -26.92
CA ASN A 53 5.41 -0.88 -26.38
C ASN A 53 5.75 0.61 -26.26
N THR A 54 5.16 1.44 -27.12
CA THR A 54 5.26 2.90 -27.12
C THR A 54 4.60 3.57 -25.91
N PHE A 55 3.84 2.82 -25.10
CA PHE A 55 3.22 3.32 -23.88
C PHE A 55 4.15 3.27 -22.66
N TYR A 56 5.02 2.27 -22.57
CA TYR A 56 5.96 2.14 -21.45
C TYR A 56 6.89 3.34 -21.25
N PRO A 57 7.36 4.07 -22.29
CA PRO A 57 8.10 5.31 -22.10
C PRO A 57 7.36 6.35 -21.25
N TYR A 58 6.03 6.45 -21.32
CA TYR A 58 5.24 7.38 -20.49
C TYR A 58 5.23 6.95 -19.01
N ILE A 59 5.15 5.64 -18.76
CA ILE A 59 5.24 5.08 -17.42
C ILE A 59 6.64 5.30 -16.85
N GLN A 60 7.68 5.06 -17.65
CA GLN A 60 9.07 5.30 -17.29
C GLN A 60 9.33 6.78 -17.04
N GLU A 61 8.74 7.67 -17.84
CA GLU A 61 8.82 9.11 -17.63
C GLU A 61 8.28 9.45 -16.24
N LEU A 62 7.06 9.03 -15.89
CA LEU A 62 6.48 9.27 -14.57
C LEU A 62 7.29 8.64 -13.42
N ARG A 63 7.86 7.45 -13.64
CA ARG A 63 8.76 6.79 -12.68
C ARG A 63 10.02 7.59 -12.38
N ASN A 64 10.52 8.27 -13.40
CA ASN A 64 11.73 9.09 -13.35
C ASN A 64 11.45 10.57 -13.06
N ASP A 65 10.22 11.03 -13.26
CA ASP A 65 9.80 12.41 -13.14
C ASP A 65 9.68 12.79 -11.66
N SER A 66 10.51 13.76 -11.23
CA SER A 66 10.41 14.37 -9.90
C SER A 66 9.59 15.65 -9.91
N VAL A 67 9.17 16.14 -11.09
CA VAL A 67 8.61 17.49 -11.25
C VAL A 67 7.21 17.60 -10.62
N LEU A 68 6.46 16.51 -10.52
CA LEU A 68 5.17 16.46 -9.79
C LEU A 68 5.28 16.93 -8.33
N PHE A 69 6.47 16.88 -7.72
CA PHE A 69 6.71 17.31 -6.33
C PHE A 69 7.70 18.48 -6.21
N GLY A 70 7.93 19.24 -7.29
CA GLY A 70 8.83 20.40 -7.31
C GLY A 70 10.25 20.07 -7.81
N ARG A 71 11.08 21.11 -8.00
CA ARG A 71 12.46 20.99 -8.51
C ARG A 71 13.34 20.27 -7.49
N VAL A 72 13.32 18.94 -7.49
CA VAL A 72 14.26 18.11 -6.72
C VAL A 72 15.40 17.71 -7.65
N ASN A 73 16.64 17.86 -7.18
CA ASN A 73 17.84 17.46 -7.92
C ASN A 73 17.66 16.08 -8.55
N LYS A 74 17.75 15.99 -9.89
CA LYS A 74 17.54 14.77 -10.67
C LYS A 74 18.43 13.64 -10.15
N ARG A 75 17.86 12.71 -9.38
CA ARG A 75 18.47 11.43 -9.03
C ARG A 75 17.71 10.32 -9.75
N TYR A 76 18.45 9.44 -10.41
CA TYR A 76 17.90 8.31 -11.17
C TYR A 76 16.92 7.51 -10.32
N LYS A 77 15.70 7.28 -10.84
CA LYS A 77 14.64 6.48 -10.20
C LYS A 77 14.20 6.96 -8.79
N GLN A 78 14.16 8.26 -8.58
CA GLN A 78 13.57 8.87 -7.37
C GLN A 78 12.18 9.53 -7.60
N GLY A 79 11.56 9.31 -8.77
CA GLY A 79 10.17 9.71 -9.01
C GLY A 79 9.15 8.75 -8.37
N ILE A 80 7.93 8.72 -8.91
CA ILE A 80 6.82 7.90 -8.38
C ILE A 80 7.11 6.41 -8.58
N THR A 81 7.04 5.58 -7.54
CA THR A 81 7.23 4.12 -7.68
C THR A 81 6.15 3.49 -8.56
N TYR A 82 6.45 2.37 -9.24
CA TYR A 82 5.44 1.70 -10.05
C TYR A 82 4.26 1.23 -9.22
N ARG A 83 4.50 0.82 -7.97
CA ARG A 83 3.45 0.50 -7.00
C ARG A 83 2.51 1.68 -6.74
N THR A 84 3.02 2.90 -6.56
CA THR A 84 2.16 4.08 -6.39
C THR A 84 1.36 4.38 -7.65
N ILE A 85 1.95 4.23 -8.85
CA ILE A 85 1.23 4.38 -10.12
C ILE A 85 0.10 3.33 -10.22
N GLU A 86 0.39 2.09 -9.83
CA GLU A 86 -0.57 0.98 -9.82
C GLU A 86 -1.74 1.25 -8.86
N ASN A 87 -1.45 1.63 -7.61
CA ASN A 87 -2.48 2.01 -6.64
C ASN A 87 -3.36 3.15 -7.17
N THR A 88 -2.74 4.13 -7.83
CA THR A 88 -3.48 5.27 -8.40
C THR A 88 -4.38 4.83 -9.57
N TYR A 89 -3.96 3.86 -10.38
CA TYR A 89 -4.82 3.25 -11.40
C TYR A 89 -6.04 2.57 -10.79
N GLN A 90 -5.87 1.86 -9.67
CA GLN A 90 -6.97 1.23 -8.95
C GLN A 90 -7.89 2.29 -8.33
N TYR A 91 -7.33 3.32 -7.69
CA TYR A 91 -8.07 4.46 -7.13
C TYR A 91 -8.90 5.20 -8.19
N CYS A 92 -8.38 5.34 -9.40
CA CYS A 92 -9.06 6.01 -10.51
C CYS A 92 -9.90 5.08 -11.39
N SER A 93 -10.06 3.79 -11.03
CA SER A 93 -10.68 2.79 -11.91
C SER A 93 -12.08 3.19 -12.38
N GLU A 94 -12.93 3.69 -11.49
CA GLU A 94 -14.27 4.18 -11.82
C GLU A 94 -14.24 5.39 -12.76
N LYS A 95 -13.34 6.35 -12.52
CA LYS A 95 -13.16 7.53 -13.39
C LYS A 95 -12.70 7.11 -14.78
N ILE A 96 -11.83 6.11 -14.86
CA ILE A 96 -11.34 5.55 -16.12
C ILE A 96 -12.48 4.83 -16.85
N GLU A 97 -13.28 4.02 -16.16
CA GLU A 97 -14.43 3.33 -16.74
C GLU A 97 -15.47 4.32 -17.28
N TRP A 98 -15.78 5.36 -16.51
CA TRP A 98 -16.68 6.43 -16.95
C TRP A 98 -16.12 7.17 -18.17
N ALA A 99 -14.83 7.48 -18.19
CA ALA A 99 -14.19 8.13 -19.34
C ALA A 99 -14.24 7.26 -20.61
N LYS A 100 -14.14 5.94 -20.46
CA LYS A 100 -14.29 4.99 -21.57
C LYS A 100 -15.71 4.90 -22.10
N GLY A 101 -16.71 4.98 -21.23
CA GLY A 101 -18.12 4.94 -21.64
C GLY A 101 -18.59 6.21 -22.35
N ASN A 102 -18.03 7.37 -21.97
CA ASN A 102 -18.53 8.68 -22.44
C ASN A 102 -17.69 9.34 -23.53
N LYS A 103 -16.49 8.81 -23.83
CA LYS A 103 -15.58 9.42 -24.80
C LYS A 103 -15.22 8.44 -25.91
N GLU A 104 -15.30 8.91 -27.14
CA GLU A 104 -14.82 8.15 -28.30
C GLU A 104 -13.30 8.31 -28.45
N PHE A 105 -12.58 7.21 -28.27
CA PHE A 105 -11.14 7.15 -28.50
C PHE A 105 -10.84 6.68 -29.92
N LYS A 106 -9.96 7.42 -30.62
CA LYS A 106 -9.55 7.08 -32.00
C LYS A 106 -8.82 5.75 -32.09
N ASN A 107 -8.04 5.42 -31.05
CA ASN A 107 -7.29 4.17 -30.93
C ASN A 107 -6.94 3.88 -29.47
N LEU A 108 -6.50 2.64 -29.20
CA LEU A 108 -6.09 2.21 -27.86
C LEU A 108 -5.01 3.10 -27.24
N MET A 109 -4.05 3.57 -28.04
CA MET A 109 -2.98 4.44 -27.53
C MET A 109 -3.53 5.78 -27.01
N SER A 110 -4.52 6.35 -27.69
CA SER A 110 -5.18 7.59 -27.26
C SER A 110 -6.00 7.40 -25.99
N GLU A 111 -6.65 6.24 -25.83
CA GLU A 111 -7.32 5.82 -24.59
C GLU A 111 -6.32 5.73 -23.43
N LEU A 112 -5.26 4.93 -23.61
CA LEU A 112 -4.24 4.70 -22.59
C LEU A 112 -3.58 6.02 -22.14
N ARG A 113 -3.22 6.91 -23.09
CA ARG A 113 -2.63 8.22 -22.76
C ARG A 113 -3.60 9.10 -21.97
N TYR A 114 -4.88 9.11 -22.34
CA TYR A 114 -5.88 9.91 -21.65
C TYR A 114 -6.12 9.41 -20.22
N CYS A 115 -6.31 8.11 -20.05
CA CYS A 115 -6.47 7.49 -18.74
C CYS A 115 -5.21 7.65 -17.88
N PHE A 116 -4.02 7.56 -18.49
CA PHE A 116 -2.77 7.83 -17.80
C PHE A 116 -2.65 9.29 -17.32
N ALA A 117 -3.19 10.25 -18.08
CA ALA A 117 -3.26 11.64 -17.63
C ALA A 117 -4.20 11.80 -16.41
N ILE A 118 -5.33 11.08 -16.37
CA ILE A 118 -6.20 11.02 -15.19
C ILE A 118 -5.41 10.51 -13.99
N VAL A 119 -4.69 9.40 -14.16
CA VAL A 119 -3.84 8.80 -13.13
C VAL A 119 -2.81 9.83 -12.64
N LYS A 120 -2.03 10.43 -13.54
CA LYS A 120 -1.01 11.45 -13.22
C LYS A 120 -1.56 12.58 -12.34
N ASN A 121 -2.76 13.08 -12.66
CA ASN A 121 -3.40 14.18 -11.94
C ASN A 121 -3.97 13.78 -10.56
N ASN A 122 -4.16 12.49 -10.29
CA ASN A 122 -4.74 11.99 -9.03
C ASN A 122 -3.73 11.29 -8.11
N ILE A 123 -2.45 11.20 -8.48
CA ILE A 123 -1.41 10.57 -7.65
C ILE A 123 -1.34 11.22 -6.26
N GLU A 124 -1.32 12.55 -6.20
CA GLU A 124 -1.24 13.25 -4.92
C GLU A 124 -2.47 12.99 -4.04
N ASN A 125 -3.66 12.96 -4.64
CA ASN A 125 -4.91 12.65 -3.93
C ASN A 125 -4.89 11.21 -3.39
N CYS A 126 -4.46 10.25 -4.21
CA CYS A 126 -4.32 8.85 -3.81
C CYS A 126 -3.36 8.71 -2.61
N LEU A 127 -2.19 9.36 -2.65
CA LEU A 127 -1.23 9.33 -1.54
C LEU A 127 -1.77 10.00 -0.27
N ARG A 128 -2.51 11.11 -0.40
CA ARG A 128 -3.14 11.79 0.75
C ARG A 128 -4.21 10.91 1.38
N ASP A 129 -5.05 10.27 0.57
CA ASP A 129 -6.11 9.37 1.05
C ASP A 129 -5.53 8.10 1.69
N GLU A 130 -4.50 7.50 1.10
CA GLU A 130 -3.78 6.36 1.70
C GLU A 130 -3.21 6.73 3.08
N ASN A 131 -2.61 7.91 3.21
CA ASN A 131 -2.10 8.40 4.49
C ASN A 131 -3.21 8.70 5.50
N LYS A 132 -4.38 9.15 5.05
CA LYS A 132 -5.54 9.37 5.93
C LYS A 132 -6.09 8.04 6.43
N ILE A 133 -6.24 7.07 5.54
CA ILE A 133 -6.73 5.72 5.88
C ILE A 133 -5.75 5.02 6.83
N SER A 134 -4.44 5.13 6.61
CA SER A 134 -3.45 4.51 7.49
C SER A 134 -3.47 5.11 8.90
N LYS A 135 -3.60 6.44 9.01
CA LYS A 135 -3.78 7.13 10.30
C LYS A 135 -5.06 6.70 11.00
N GLN A 136 -6.18 6.68 10.28
CA GLN A 136 -7.46 6.24 10.84
C GLN A 136 -7.39 4.79 11.33
N LYS A 137 -6.75 3.88 10.58
CA LYS A 137 -6.56 2.49 11.02
C LYS A 137 -5.75 2.41 12.32
N ALA A 138 -4.64 3.15 12.40
CA ALA A 138 -3.83 3.20 13.60
C ALA A 138 -4.62 3.75 14.80
N GLU A 139 -5.41 4.82 14.59
CA GLU A 139 -6.29 5.38 15.62
C GLU A 139 -7.36 4.38 16.06
N THR A 140 -8.00 3.67 15.13
CA THR A 140 -8.99 2.63 15.47
C THR A 140 -8.39 1.45 16.21
N GLU A 141 -7.16 1.05 15.88
CA GLU A 141 -6.46 -0.03 16.57
C GLU A 141 -6.12 0.36 18.01
N ILE A 142 -5.65 1.60 18.23
CA ILE A 142 -5.45 2.15 19.57
C ILE A 142 -6.76 2.19 20.35
N LEU A 143 -7.85 2.64 19.72
CA LEU A 143 -9.18 2.67 20.35
C LEU A 143 -9.67 1.26 20.72
N MET A 144 -9.54 0.27 19.82
CA MET A 144 -9.92 -1.11 20.09
C MET A 144 -9.13 -1.69 21.26
N ASN A 145 -7.80 -1.48 21.27
CA ASN A 145 -6.96 -1.90 22.39
C ASN A 145 -7.39 -1.24 23.71
N HIS A 146 -7.80 0.04 23.67
CA HIS A 146 -8.30 0.73 24.84
C HIS A 146 -9.63 0.15 25.33
N VAL A 147 -10.58 -0.09 24.42
CA VAL A 147 -11.88 -0.74 24.74
C VAL A 147 -11.67 -2.13 25.35
N ASP A 148 -10.77 -2.94 24.79
CA ASP A 148 -10.46 -4.27 25.32
C ASP A 148 -9.86 -4.18 26.72
N SER A 149 -8.95 -3.22 26.95
CA SER A 149 -8.39 -2.98 28.29
C SER A 149 -9.46 -2.58 29.31
N MET A 150 -10.41 -1.71 28.92
CA MET A 150 -11.52 -1.29 29.78
C MET A 150 -12.49 -2.46 30.07
N ARG A 151 -12.71 -3.33 29.08
CA ARG A 151 -13.55 -4.52 29.24
C ARG A 151 -12.96 -5.47 30.28
N ASP A 152 -11.64 -5.66 30.27
CA ASP A 152 -10.98 -6.54 31.24
C ASP A 152 -10.92 -5.93 32.64
N VAL A 153 -10.73 -4.60 32.74
CA VAL A 153 -10.89 -3.87 34.01
C VAL A 153 -12.31 -4.04 34.57
N ASN A 154 -13.35 -3.87 33.74
CA ASN A 154 -14.74 -4.04 34.17
C ASN A 154 -15.04 -5.47 34.64
N LYS A 155 -14.49 -6.51 33.97
CA LYS A 155 -14.59 -7.89 34.45
C LYS A 155 -13.91 -8.06 35.82
N ALA A 156 -12.72 -7.47 36.02
CA ALA A 156 -12.01 -7.54 37.28
C ALA A 156 -12.78 -6.84 38.43
N ILE A 157 -13.37 -5.67 38.16
CA ILE A 157 -14.22 -4.95 39.12
C ILE A 157 -15.45 -5.78 39.49
N ASN A 158 -16.18 -6.31 38.49
CA ASN A 158 -17.35 -7.15 38.74
C ASN A 158 -17.01 -8.40 39.54
N ASN A 159 -15.88 -9.05 39.25
CA ASN A 159 -15.40 -10.21 40.00
C ASN A 159 -15.03 -9.83 41.44
N ALA A 160 -14.40 -8.68 41.66
CA ALA A 160 -14.04 -8.20 42.99
C ALA A 160 -15.27 -7.80 43.82
N GLN A 161 -16.28 -7.18 43.22
CA GLN A 161 -17.55 -6.83 43.86
C GLN A 161 -18.34 -8.10 44.24
N ASN A 162 -18.45 -9.06 43.31
CA ASN A 162 -19.11 -10.34 43.57
C ASN A 162 -18.39 -11.17 44.66
N LYS A 163 -17.06 -11.08 44.74
CA LYS A 163 -16.30 -11.73 45.83
C LYS A 163 -16.58 -11.08 47.18
N LYS A 164 -16.61 -9.74 47.27
CA LYS A 164 -16.97 -9.01 48.49
C LYS A 164 -18.41 -9.30 48.97
N LEU A 165 -19.36 -9.42 48.04
CA LEU A 165 -20.74 -9.79 48.38
C LEU A 165 -20.80 -11.19 49.01
N LYS A 166 -20.10 -12.18 48.43
CA LYS A 166 -20.01 -13.53 48.99
C LYS A 166 -19.28 -13.59 50.33
N GLU A 167 -18.29 -12.73 50.56
CA GLU A 167 -17.62 -12.63 51.87
C GLU A 167 -18.55 -12.01 52.93
N ASN A 168 -19.33 -10.99 52.57
CA ASN A 168 -20.32 -10.40 53.49
C ASN A 168 -21.48 -11.36 53.81
N GLU A 169 -21.95 -12.16 52.85
CA GLU A 169 -22.96 -13.20 53.09
C GLU A 169 -22.47 -14.27 54.07
N ARG A 170 -21.17 -14.62 54.05
CA ARG A 170 -20.57 -15.56 55.02
C ARG A 170 -20.39 -14.97 56.42
N ILE A 171 -20.19 -13.66 56.53
CA ILE A 171 -20.09 -12.96 57.83
C ILE A 171 -21.47 -12.80 58.47
N LEU A 172 -22.53 -12.71 57.66
CA LEU A 172 -23.93 -12.61 58.08
C LEU A 172 -24.63 -13.98 58.21
N ASP A 173 -23.90 -15.09 58.27
CA ASP A 173 -24.50 -16.41 58.50
C ASP A 173 -25.06 -16.47 59.94
N ILE A 174 -26.33 -16.09 60.06
CA ILE A 174 -27.11 -15.93 61.30
C ILE A 174 -27.33 -17.26 62.04
N THR A 175 -26.88 -18.38 61.46
CA THR A 175 -26.96 -19.72 62.05
C THR A 175 -26.06 -19.90 63.27
N THR A 176 -25.06 -19.04 63.48
CA THR A 176 -24.22 -19.04 64.71
C THR A 176 -24.66 -18.01 65.77
N LEU A 177 -25.76 -17.27 65.54
CA LEU A 177 -26.27 -16.28 66.50
C LEU A 177 -27.42 -16.82 67.39
N PHE A 178 -27.81 -18.08 67.19
CA PHE A 178 -28.85 -18.77 67.95
C PHE A 178 -28.37 -20.14 68.48
N ASP A 179 -27.15 -20.18 69.03
CA ASP A 179 -26.71 -21.22 69.97
C ASP A 179 -26.53 -20.61 71.37
#